data_AF-J3A2L5-F1
#
_entry.id   AF-J3A2L5-F1
#
_cell.length_a   1.000
_cell.length_b   1.000
_cell.length_c   1.000
_cell.angle_alpha   90.00
_cell.angle_beta   90.00
_cell.angle_gamma   90.00
#
_symmetry.space_group_name_H-M   'P 1'
#
loop_
_entity.id
_entity.type
_entity.pdbx_description
1 polymer ?
#
loop_
_entity_poly.entity_id
_entity_poly.type
_entity_poly.pdbx_seq_one_letter_code
_entity_poly.pdbx_strand_id
1 'polypeptide(L)'
;MGLAFLQAGLGKLLGGGFDAAGYLQNVPSANGSPLAGVFVSMAQTPWFMDVVNVAVPWGQVCIGLGLIVGCLTRLAAFWGAFMMVMFYFGNWDIAHGYINGDFAYMLVFLSVAAFGAGRIFGLDAYIERYEVDGVPLADRYPWAQYVLG
;
A
#
# COMPACT_ATOMS: atom_id res chain seq x y z
N MET A 1 -3.84 -11.31 1.25
CA MET A 1 -3.55 -9.87 1.09
C MET A 1 -2.13 -9.61 0.61
N GLY A 2 -1.09 -9.99 1.36
CA GLY A 2 0.30 -9.81 0.93
C GLY A 2 0.62 -10.47 -0.43
N LEU A 3 0.22 -11.73 -0.61
CA LEU A 3 0.36 -12.44 -1.91
C LEU A 3 -0.38 -11.77 -3.06
N ALA A 4 -1.57 -11.22 -2.82
CA ALA A 4 -2.35 -10.53 -3.85
C ALA A 4 -1.65 -9.23 -4.29
N PHE A 5 -1.09 -8.48 -3.35
CA PHE A 5 -0.30 -7.28 -3.65
C PHE A 5 1.01 -7.60 -4.37
N LEU A 6 1.69 -8.66 -3.93
CA LEU A 6 2.92 -9.10 -4.56
C LEU A 6 2.66 -9.54 -6.01
N GLN A 7 1.62 -10.33 -6.24
CA GLN A 7 1.22 -10.76 -7.58
C GLN A 7 0.80 -9.58 -8.46
N ALA A 8 0.03 -8.63 -7.92
CA ALA A 8 -0.37 -7.44 -8.66
C ALA A 8 0.82 -6.54 -9.05
N GLY A 9 1.77 -6.33 -8.11
CA GLY A 9 2.98 -5.55 -8.35
C GLY A 9 3.92 -6.23 -9.35
N LEU A 10 4.18 -7.53 -9.19
CA LEU A 10 4.99 -8.30 -10.13
C LEU A 10 4.36 -8.36 -11.52
N GLY A 11 3.04 -8.52 -11.60
CA GLY A 11 2.31 -8.47 -12.87
C GLY A 11 2.51 -7.14 -13.60
N LYS A 12 2.55 -6.02 -12.88
CA LYS A 12 2.82 -4.69 -13.45
C LYS A 12 4.27 -4.47 -13.86
N LEU A 13 5.23 -5.04 -13.12
CA LEU A 13 6.66 -4.95 -13.45
C LEU A 13 7.02 -5.85 -14.64
N LEU A 14 6.50 -7.07 -14.67
CA LEU A 14 6.83 -8.08 -15.69
C LEU A 14 5.95 -7.97 -16.94
N GLY A 15 4.78 -7.34 -16.84
CA GLY A 15 3.81 -7.18 -17.93
C GLY A 15 4.19 -6.17 -19.00
N GLY A 16 5.26 -5.39 -18.79
CA GLY A 16 5.77 -4.42 -19.77
C GLY A 16 5.01 -3.09 -19.77
N GLY A 17 5.49 -2.13 -18.98
CA GLY A 17 5.09 -0.73 -19.04
C GLY A 17 3.74 -0.44 -18.37
N PHE A 18 3.68 -0.53 -17.04
CA PHE A 18 2.55 0.02 -16.30
C PHE A 18 2.48 1.53 -16.52
N ASP A 19 1.34 2.00 -17.05
CA ASP A 19 1.04 3.43 -17.18
C ASP A 19 -0.31 3.75 -16.53
N ALA A 20 -0.27 4.58 -15.50
CA ALA A 20 -1.45 5.06 -14.79
C ALA A 20 -2.08 6.29 -15.46
N ALA A 21 -1.45 6.92 -16.47
CA ALA A 21 -1.92 8.19 -17.02
C ALA A 21 -3.31 8.04 -17.66
N GLY A 22 -3.49 7.04 -18.51
CA GLY A 22 -4.78 6.75 -19.15
C GLY A 22 -5.89 6.44 -18.15
N TYR A 23 -5.55 5.75 -17.06
CA TYR A 23 -6.49 5.43 -15.99
C TYR A 23 -6.91 6.69 -15.22
N LEU A 24 -5.95 7.48 -14.76
CA LEU A 24 -6.19 8.69 -13.95
C LEU A 24 -6.89 9.81 -14.71
N GLN A 25 -6.70 9.92 -16.03
CA GLN A 25 -7.38 10.93 -16.85
C GLN A 25 -8.85 10.59 -17.10
N ASN A 26 -9.17 9.32 -17.34
CA ASN A 26 -10.46 8.93 -17.89
C ASN A 26 -11.41 8.35 -16.84
N VAL A 27 -10.94 7.47 -15.96
CA VAL A 27 -11.81 6.70 -15.07
C VAL A 27 -12.45 7.58 -13.97
N PRO A 28 -11.71 8.42 -13.22
CA PRO A 28 -12.31 9.25 -12.18
C PRO A 28 -13.30 10.26 -12.73
N SER A 29 -13.00 10.82 -13.91
CA SER A 29 -13.83 11.80 -14.59
C SER A 29 -15.12 11.19 -15.15
N ALA A 30 -15.01 10.00 -15.75
CA ALA A 30 -16.16 9.28 -16.30
C ALA A 30 -17.18 8.90 -15.22
N ASN A 31 -16.70 8.58 -14.02
CA ASN A 31 -17.56 8.12 -12.95
C ASN A 31 -17.98 9.22 -11.96
N GLY A 32 -17.59 10.48 -12.20
CA GLY A 32 -17.96 11.61 -11.34
C GLY A 32 -17.30 11.60 -9.96
N SER A 33 -16.06 11.11 -9.86
CA SER A 33 -15.30 11.12 -8.62
C SER A 33 -15.12 12.55 -8.07
N PRO A 34 -15.29 12.79 -6.75
CA PRO A 34 -15.05 14.09 -6.13
C PRO A 34 -13.62 14.61 -6.34
N LEU A 35 -12.66 13.70 -6.59
CA LEU A 35 -11.24 14.00 -6.79
C LEU A 35 -10.82 13.98 -8.27
N ALA A 36 -11.77 13.90 -9.21
CA ALA A 36 -11.46 13.79 -10.64
C ALA A 36 -10.52 14.89 -11.14
N GLY A 37 -10.75 16.16 -10.75
CA GLY A 37 -9.88 17.27 -11.14
C GLY A 37 -8.44 17.16 -10.62
N VAL A 38 -8.25 16.54 -9.45
CA VAL A 38 -6.91 16.30 -8.88
C VAL A 38 -6.22 15.18 -9.65
N PHE A 39 -6.92 14.08 -9.95
CA PHE A 39 -6.35 12.98 -10.72
C PHE A 39 -6.01 13.38 -12.16
N VAL A 40 -6.84 14.19 -12.80
CA VAL A 40 -6.55 14.72 -14.14
C VAL A 40 -5.33 15.64 -14.12
N SER A 41 -5.22 16.54 -13.15
CA SER A 41 -4.04 17.43 -13.06
C SER A 41 -2.75 16.67 -12.74
N MET A 42 -2.82 15.66 -11.89
CA MET A 42 -1.74 14.69 -11.66
C MET A 42 -1.33 13.98 -12.96
N ALA A 43 -2.30 13.50 -13.73
CA ALA A 43 -2.04 12.76 -14.95
C ALA A 43 -1.56 13.61 -16.13
N GLN A 44 -1.83 14.91 -16.10
CA GLN A 44 -1.28 15.87 -17.06
C GLN A 44 0.14 16.33 -16.70
N THR A 45 0.65 15.92 -15.54
CA THR A 45 1.98 16.29 -15.06
C THR A 45 2.99 15.16 -15.37
N PRO A 46 3.86 15.29 -16.39
CA PRO A 46 4.65 14.16 -16.89
C PRO A 46 5.63 13.61 -15.85
N TRP A 47 6.34 14.48 -15.13
CA TRP A 47 7.29 14.06 -14.09
C TRP A 47 6.60 13.32 -12.94
N PHE A 48 5.35 13.69 -12.62
CA PHE A 48 4.58 13.03 -11.58
C PHE A 48 4.15 11.64 -12.04
N MET A 49 3.75 11.51 -13.31
CA MET A 49 3.39 10.22 -13.90
C MET A 49 4.58 9.26 -13.98
N ASP A 50 5.77 9.74 -14.31
CA ASP A 50 6.98 8.91 -14.28
C ASP A 50 7.24 8.35 -12.87
N VAL A 51 7.06 9.18 -11.84
CA VAL A 51 7.19 8.75 -10.45
C VAL A 51 6.10 7.75 -10.08
N VAL A 52 4.84 8.00 -10.41
CA VAL A 52 3.71 7.11 -10.09
C VAL A 52 3.85 5.76 -10.79
N ASN A 53 4.26 5.75 -12.05
CA ASN A 53 4.41 4.54 -12.85
C ASN A 53 5.51 3.61 -12.30
N VAL A 54 6.49 4.15 -11.58
CA VAL A 54 7.51 3.37 -10.86
C VAL A 54 7.05 3.08 -9.42
N ALA A 55 6.56 4.08 -8.69
CA ALA A 55 6.20 3.97 -7.29
C ALA A 55 5.05 2.99 -7.05
N VAL A 56 4.06 2.91 -7.96
CA VAL A 56 2.91 2.03 -7.78
C VAL A 56 3.29 0.55 -7.87
N PRO A 57 3.96 0.06 -8.94
CA PRO A 57 4.37 -1.33 -9.01
C PRO A 57 5.34 -1.73 -7.89
N TRP A 58 6.37 -0.91 -7.64
CA TRP A 58 7.35 -1.19 -6.58
C TRP A 58 6.74 -1.12 -5.19
N GLY A 59 5.84 -0.16 -4.94
CA GLY A 59 5.09 -0.06 -3.70
C GLY A 59 4.27 -1.33 -3.45
N GLN A 60 3.56 -1.84 -4.47
CA GLN A 60 2.78 -3.07 -4.34
C GLN A 60 3.65 -4.30 -4.02
N VAL A 61 4.83 -4.41 -4.63
CA VAL A 61 5.79 -5.48 -4.32
C VAL A 61 6.32 -5.34 -2.89
N CYS A 62 6.77 -4.15 -2.48
CA CYS A 62 7.31 -3.91 -1.15
C CYS A 62 6.27 -4.15 -0.04
N ILE A 63 5.02 -3.70 -0.25
CA ILE A 63 3.91 -3.96 0.67
C ILE A 63 3.58 -5.45 0.73
N GLY A 64 3.51 -6.11 -0.43
CA GLY A 64 3.28 -7.55 -0.51
C GLY A 64 4.35 -8.35 0.24
N LEU A 65 5.62 -8.03 0.02
CA LEU A 65 6.76 -8.64 0.70
C LEU A 65 6.75 -8.34 2.20
N GLY A 66 6.55 -7.09 2.62
CA GLY A 66 6.51 -6.72 4.03
C GLY A 66 5.43 -7.47 4.81
N LEU A 67 4.28 -7.70 4.19
CA LEU A 67 3.18 -8.47 4.80
C LEU A 67 3.40 -9.99 4.77
N ILE A 68 4.10 -10.53 3.77
CA ILE A 68 4.42 -11.96 3.69
C ILE A 68 5.56 -12.32 4.65
N VAL A 69 6.64 -11.54 4.62
CA VAL A 69 7.80 -11.73 5.48
C VAL A 69 7.45 -11.38 6.93
N GLY A 70 6.47 -10.50 7.14
CA GLY A 70 6.09 -10.05 8.46
C GLY A 70 7.10 -9.08 9.06
N CYS A 71 7.82 -8.33 8.21
CA CYS A 71 8.80 -7.31 8.59
C CYS A 71 8.30 -5.94 8.14
N LEU A 72 8.32 -4.95 9.03
CA LEU A 72 7.74 -3.61 8.82
C LEU A 72 6.24 -3.68 8.48
N THR A 73 5.52 -4.64 9.07
CA THR A 73 4.13 -4.93 8.72
C THR A 73 3.21 -3.73 8.90
N ARG A 74 3.45 -2.92 9.94
CA ARG A 74 2.66 -1.72 10.22
C ARG A 74 2.83 -0.66 9.14
N LEU A 75 4.08 -0.44 8.69
CA LEU A 75 4.40 0.49 7.60
C LEU A 75 3.84 -0.04 6.26
N ALA A 76 4.02 -1.33 5.98
CA ALA A 76 3.50 -1.96 4.78
C ALA A 76 1.97 -1.88 4.71
N ALA A 77 1.28 -2.16 5.81
CA ALA A 77 -0.17 -2.07 5.90
C ALA A 77 -0.68 -0.62 5.79
N PHE A 78 0.02 0.36 6.38
CA PHE A 78 -0.30 1.78 6.21
C PHE A 78 -0.23 2.21 4.73
N TRP A 79 0.87 1.91 4.04
CA TRP A 79 1.01 2.24 2.62
C TRP A 79 0.07 1.45 1.72
N GLY A 80 -0.26 0.21 2.08
CA GLY A 80 -1.29 -0.60 1.43
C GLY A 80 -2.69 0.02 1.54
N ALA A 81 -3.05 0.50 2.73
CA ALA A 81 -4.28 1.25 2.94
C ALA A 81 -4.29 2.56 2.14
N PHE A 82 -3.20 3.33 2.16
CA PHE A 82 -3.08 4.56 1.39
C PHE A 82 -3.27 4.33 -0.13
N MET A 83 -2.64 3.29 -0.67
CA MET A 83 -2.86 2.91 -2.08
C MET A 83 -4.32 2.57 -2.36
N MET A 84 -4.97 1.83 -1.47
CA MET A 84 -6.37 1.46 -1.64
C MET A 84 -7.31 2.66 -1.54
N VAL A 85 -6.99 3.69 -0.75
CA VAL A 85 -7.70 4.98 -0.77
C VAL A 85 -7.59 5.63 -2.14
N MET A 86 -6.38 5.70 -2.70
CA MET A 86 -6.17 6.30 -4.03
C MET A 86 -6.91 5.52 -5.13
N PHE A 87 -6.89 4.19 -5.10
CA PHE A 87 -7.67 3.38 -6.05
C PHE A 87 -9.17 3.48 -5.83
N TYR A 88 -9.65 3.59 -4.59
CA TYR A 88 -11.06 3.77 -4.31
C TYR A 88 -11.62 5.07 -4.92
N PHE A 89 -10.88 6.18 -4.81
CA PHE A 89 -11.28 7.43 -5.45
C PHE A 89 -10.99 7.47 -6.95
N GLY A 90 -9.97 6.72 -7.41
CA GLY A 90 -9.65 6.59 -8.83
C GLY A 90 -10.67 5.73 -9.60
N ASN A 91 -11.14 4.66 -8.97
CA ASN A 91 -12.16 3.72 -9.43
C ASN A 91 -13.51 4.02 -8.77
N TRP A 92 -13.81 5.29 -8.55
CA TRP A 92 -15.08 5.69 -7.96
C TRP A 92 -16.20 5.11 -8.83
N ASP A 93 -16.98 4.17 -8.36
CA ASP A 93 -18.13 3.63 -9.10
C ASP A 93 -19.26 3.41 -8.10
N ILE A 94 -20.35 4.15 -8.27
CA ILE A 94 -21.54 4.07 -7.40
C ILE A 94 -22.52 3.01 -7.93
N ALA A 95 -22.31 2.47 -9.13
CA ALA A 95 -23.26 1.53 -9.75
C ALA A 95 -23.50 0.26 -8.91
N HIS A 96 -22.53 -0.15 -8.09
CA HIS A 96 -22.60 -1.32 -7.22
C HIS A 96 -22.65 -0.97 -5.72
N GLY A 97 -22.86 0.30 -5.37
CA GLY A 97 -22.90 0.82 -4.00
C GLY A 97 -21.60 1.50 -3.56
N TYR A 98 -21.62 2.14 -2.38
CA TYR A 98 -20.45 2.87 -1.85
C TYR A 98 -19.30 1.97 -1.39
N ILE A 99 -19.54 0.66 -1.22
CA ILE A 99 -18.54 -0.29 -0.73
C ILE A 99 -18.06 -1.13 -1.91
N ASN A 100 -16.91 -0.74 -2.47
CA ASN A 100 -16.22 -1.49 -3.52
C ASN A 100 -15.08 -2.35 -2.96
N GLY A 101 -14.53 -3.23 -3.81
CA GLY A 101 -13.40 -4.10 -3.44
C GLY A 101 -12.22 -3.33 -2.83
N ASP A 102 -11.87 -2.18 -3.41
CA ASP A 102 -10.78 -1.33 -2.91
C ASP A 102 -11.04 -0.80 -1.49
N PHE A 103 -12.30 -0.47 -1.17
CA PHE A 103 -12.70 -0.05 0.18
C PHE A 103 -12.60 -1.21 1.17
N ALA A 104 -13.00 -2.42 0.77
CA ALA A 104 -12.84 -3.61 1.61
C ALA A 104 -11.36 -3.92 1.87
N TYR A 105 -10.51 -3.86 0.84
CA TYR A 105 -9.06 -4.02 0.99
C TYR A 105 -8.47 -2.95 1.90
N MET A 106 -8.88 -1.68 1.76
CA MET A 106 -8.47 -0.59 2.64
C MET A 106 -8.76 -0.90 4.11
N LEU A 107 -9.99 -1.33 4.44
CA LEU A 107 -10.36 -1.67 5.81
C LEU A 107 -9.55 -2.84 6.36
N VAL A 108 -9.27 -3.85 5.53
CA VAL A 108 -8.42 -4.97 5.92
C VAL A 108 -7.00 -4.51 6.18
N PHE A 109 -6.41 -3.65 5.33
CA PHE A 109 -5.07 -3.10 5.59
C PHE A 109 -5.02 -2.23 6.83
N LEU A 110 -6.01 -1.36 7.05
CA LEU A 110 -6.11 -0.56 8.27
C LEU A 110 -6.24 -1.42 9.51
N SER A 111 -7.00 -2.52 9.44
CA SER A 111 -7.11 -3.49 10.53
C SER A 111 -5.75 -4.16 10.78
N VAL A 112 -5.06 -4.63 9.76
CA VAL A 112 -3.72 -5.23 9.90
C VAL A 112 -2.71 -4.24 10.48
N ALA A 113 -2.77 -2.97 10.05
CA ALA A 113 -1.93 -1.90 10.59
C ALA A 113 -2.26 -1.60 12.07
N ALA A 114 -3.54 -1.55 12.43
CA ALA A 114 -4.01 -1.21 13.77
C ALA A 114 -3.78 -2.35 14.78
N PHE A 115 -3.99 -3.60 14.38
CA PHE A 115 -3.79 -4.77 15.24
C PHE A 115 -2.34 -5.23 15.30
N GLY A 116 -1.43 -4.65 14.51
CA GLY A 116 0.00 -4.99 14.53
C GLY A 116 0.24 -6.47 14.28
N ALA A 117 -0.37 -7.05 13.23
CA ALA A 117 -0.31 -8.49 13.00
C ALA A 117 1.13 -9.05 12.90
N GLY A 118 2.12 -8.23 12.52
CA GLY A 118 3.54 -8.60 12.53
C GLY A 118 4.13 -8.80 13.93
N ARG A 119 3.63 -8.10 14.96
CA ARG A 119 4.06 -8.28 16.36
C ARG A 119 3.64 -9.63 16.94
N ILE A 120 2.53 -10.20 16.43
CA ILE A 120 1.96 -11.44 16.96
C ILE A 120 2.41 -12.67 16.15
N PHE A 121 2.52 -12.55 14.82
CA PHE A 121 2.80 -13.68 13.92
C PHE A 121 3.91 -13.44 12.87
N GLY A 122 4.55 -12.27 12.86
CA GLY A 122 5.56 -11.89 11.85
C GLY A 122 7.00 -11.87 12.37
N LEU A 123 7.96 -11.68 11.45
CA LEU A 123 9.38 -11.46 11.80
C LEU A 123 9.60 -10.22 12.68
N ASP A 124 8.69 -9.25 12.70
CA ASP A 124 8.74 -8.06 13.56
C ASP A 124 8.93 -8.46 15.05
N ALA A 125 8.30 -9.55 15.49
CA ALA A 125 8.49 -10.09 16.84
C ALA A 125 9.89 -10.68 17.10
N TYR A 126 10.53 -11.23 16.07
CA TYR A 126 11.90 -11.76 16.15
C TYR A 126 12.95 -10.65 16.12
N ILE A 127 12.70 -9.58 15.37
CA ILE A 127 13.57 -8.39 15.29
C ILE A 127 13.52 -7.60 16.60
N GLU A 128 12.33 -7.46 17.22
CA GLU A 128 12.17 -6.80 18.52
C GLU A 128 12.95 -7.53 19.64
N ARG A 129 13.09 -8.85 19.53
CA ARG A 129 13.84 -9.71 20.46
C ARG A 129 15.31 -9.91 20.09
N TYR A 130 15.77 -9.35 18.98
CA TYR A 130 17.15 -9.52 18.55
C TYR A 130 18.08 -8.69 19.46
N GLU A 131 19.02 -9.34 20.13
CA GLU A 131 19.95 -8.66 21.04
C GLU A 131 21.06 -7.96 20.26
N VAL A 132 21.24 -6.66 20.54
CA VAL A 132 22.38 -5.88 20.06
C VAL A 132 23.15 -5.38 21.27
N ASP A 133 24.35 -5.94 21.46
CA ASP A 133 25.21 -5.77 22.65
C ASP A 133 24.56 -6.22 23.97
N GLY A 134 23.82 -7.34 23.96
CA GLY A 134 23.24 -7.96 25.16
C GLY A 134 21.98 -7.25 25.70
N VAL A 135 21.39 -6.36 24.90
CA VAL A 135 20.13 -5.69 25.21
C VAL A 135 19.18 -5.89 24.02
N PRO A 136 17.89 -6.21 24.23
CA PRO A 136 16.92 -6.32 23.15
C PRO A 136 16.87 -5.01 22.34
N LEU A 137 16.79 -5.13 21.00
CA LEU A 137 16.74 -3.96 20.10
C LEU A 137 15.62 -2.97 20.50
N ALA A 138 14.50 -3.50 21.01
CA ALA A 138 13.35 -2.73 21.50
C ALA A 138 13.68 -1.82 22.69
N ASP A 139 14.56 -2.28 23.59
CA ASP A 139 14.94 -1.54 24.80
C ASP A 139 16.03 -0.52 24.50
N ARG A 140 16.87 -0.78 23.50
CA ARG A 140 17.89 0.17 23.03
C ARG A 140 17.31 1.28 22.16
N TYR A 141 16.32 0.96 21.34
CA TYR A 141 15.67 1.89 20.40
C TYR A 141 14.14 1.84 20.53
N PRO A 142 13.55 2.69 21.40
CA PRO A 142 12.09 2.72 21.61
C PRO A 142 11.30 3.03 20.34
N TRP A 143 11.90 3.74 19.38
CA TRP A 143 11.28 4.06 18.10
C TRP A 143 11.09 2.83 17.20
N ALA A 144 11.88 1.77 17.39
CA ALA A 144 11.75 0.54 16.63
C ALA A 144 10.41 -0.16 16.91
N GLN A 145 9.88 -0.03 18.13
CA GLN A 145 8.55 -0.53 18.51
C GLN A 145 7.43 0.14 17.70
N TYR A 146 7.57 1.42 17.36
CA TYR A 146 6.59 2.14 16.54
C TYR A 146 6.67 1.78 15.05
N VAL A 147 7.78 1.23 14.58
CA VAL A 147 7.99 0.92 13.17
C VAL A 147 7.71 -0.55 12.88
N LEU A 148 8.06 -1.42 13.82
CA LEU A 148 7.89 -2.88 13.73
C LEU A 148 6.51 -3.33 14.25
N GLY A 149 5.83 -2.51 15.06
CA GLY A 149 4.50 -2.82 15.60
C GLY A 149 4.57 -3.47 16.97
#